data_AF-A0A2V6LYD4-F1
#
_entry.id   AF-A0A2V6LYD4-F1
#
_cell.length_a   1.000
_cell.length_b   1.000
_cell.length_c   1.000
_cell.angle_alpha   90.00
_cell.angle_beta   90.00
_cell.angle_gamma   90.00
#
_symmetry.space_group_name_H-M   'P 1'
#
loop_
_entity.id
_entity.type
_entity.pdbx_description
1 polymer ?
#
loop_
_entity_poly.entity_id
_entity_poly.type
_entity_poly.pdbx_seq_one_letter_code
_entity_poly.pdbx_strand_id
1 'polypeptide(L)'
;AMEHEPTPNETLRSGVDLVCFSADKLFGGPQAGIIAGKRRHIAALKREPFFRALRCDKLILSALQATVDLYLADKSRELPALAMLEVTADQLRVRAEALLAQIRDLPLRSSIGEGKAQVGGGSLPRAVISSVALDLLPDKVSVEDFAATLRRGSPPIVGYVAGGKFKLDLRTIFPRQDAQVVSALRSAAQWN
;
A
#
# COMPACT_ATOMS: atom_id res chain seq x y z
N ALA A 1 10.67 16.29 3.39
CA ALA A 1 9.26 16.65 3.15
C ALA A 1 8.86 16.01 1.83
N MET A 2 7.65 15.44 1.73
CA MET A 2 7.18 14.93 0.44
C MET A 2 7.09 16.10 -0.55
N GLU A 3 7.63 15.93 -1.76
CA GLU A 3 7.38 16.91 -2.83
C GLU A 3 5.87 16.95 -3.10
N HIS A 4 5.33 18.17 -3.22
CA HIS A 4 3.91 18.36 -3.49
C HIS A 4 3.59 17.86 -4.90
N GLU A 5 2.81 16.79 -4.99
CA GLU A 5 2.28 16.31 -6.27
C GLU A 5 1.02 17.11 -6.64
N PRO A 6 0.96 17.72 -7.84
CA PRO A 6 -0.19 18.54 -8.22
C PRO A 6 -1.46 17.70 -8.25
N THR A 7 -2.45 18.14 -7.49
CA THR A 7 -3.77 17.51 -7.46
C THR A 7 -4.51 17.74 -8.78
N PRO A 8 -5.51 16.91 -9.12
CA PRO A 8 -6.37 17.17 -10.27
C PRO A 8 -7.03 18.56 -10.23
N ASN A 9 -7.35 19.06 -9.04
CA ASN A 9 -7.95 20.39 -8.85
C ASN A 9 -6.95 21.51 -9.16
N GLU A 10 -5.73 21.44 -8.62
CA GLU A 10 -4.66 22.40 -8.94
C GLU A 10 -4.30 22.40 -10.42
N THR A 11 -4.23 21.20 -11.02
CA THR A 11 -3.97 21.05 -12.45
C THR A 11 -5.07 21.71 -13.28
N LEU A 12 -6.34 21.53 -12.93
CA LEU A 12 -7.45 22.23 -13.61
C LEU A 12 -7.39 23.76 -13.41
N ARG A 13 -7.00 24.23 -12.22
CA ARG A 13 -6.85 25.66 -11.92
C ARG A 13 -5.71 26.31 -12.67
N SER A 14 -4.69 25.56 -13.11
CA SER A 14 -3.59 26.09 -13.94
C SER A 14 -4.00 26.37 -15.40
N GLY A 15 -5.24 26.03 -15.78
CA GLY A 15 -5.82 26.39 -17.07
C GLY A 15 -5.90 25.23 -18.09
N VAL A 16 -5.52 24.02 -17.71
CA VAL A 16 -5.63 22.86 -18.61
C VAL A 16 -7.09 22.56 -18.96
N ASP A 17 -7.32 22.07 -20.18
CA ASP A 17 -8.67 21.73 -20.66
C ASP A 17 -9.20 20.41 -20.07
N LEU A 18 -8.30 19.46 -19.80
CA LEU A 18 -8.58 18.12 -19.28
C LEU A 18 -7.43 17.66 -18.37
N VAL A 19 -7.77 16.89 -17.35
CA VAL A 19 -6.84 16.12 -16.52
C VAL A 19 -7.29 14.66 -16.46
N CYS A 20 -6.32 13.75 -16.51
CA CYS A 20 -6.53 12.31 -16.45
C CYS A 20 -5.69 11.72 -15.32
N PHE A 21 -6.27 10.84 -14.51
CA PHE A 21 -5.54 10.15 -13.43
C PHE A 21 -6.17 8.80 -13.09
N SER A 22 -5.39 7.93 -12.44
CA SER A 22 -5.85 6.63 -11.98
C SER A 22 -6.53 6.74 -10.61
N ALA A 23 -7.67 6.09 -10.43
CA ALA A 23 -8.41 6.08 -9.17
C ALA A 23 -7.78 5.16 -8.11
N ASP A 24 -7.04 4.13 -8.52
CA ASP A 24 -6.42 3.10 -7.66
C ASP A 24 -5.01 3.44 -7.15
N LYS A 25 -4.58 4.69 -7.34
CA LYS A 25 -3.30 5.21 -6.84
C LYS A 25 -3.54 6.04 -5.58
N LEU A 26 -3.06 7.29 -5.56
CA LEU A 26 -3.24 8.23 -4.44
C LEU A 26 -4.69 8.63 -4.18
N PHE A 27 -5.60 8.37 -5.12
CA PHE A 27 -7.03 8.54 -4.89
C PHE A 27 -7.64 7.41 -4.04
N GLY A 28 -6.95 6.27 -3.88
CA GLY A 28 -7.35 5.20 -2.95
C GLY A 28 -8.63 4.44 -3.32
N GLY A 29 -9.13 4.59 -4.55
CA GLY A 29 -10.32 3.94 -5.07
C GLY A 29 -10.04 2.63 -5.82
N PRO A 30 -11.03 2.11 -6.56
CA PRO A 30 -10.86 0.92 -7.39
C PRO A 30 -10.10 1.23 -8.69
N GLN A 31 -9.71 0.21 -9.46
CA GLN A 31 -9.10 0.38 -10.78
C GLN A 31 -10.06 1.12 -11.72
N ALA A 32 -9.75 2.38 -12.03
CA ALA A 32 -10.49 3.21 -12.97
C ALA A 32 -9.62 4.36 -13.50
N GLY A 33 -9.93 4.83 -14.71
CA GLY A 33 -9.43 6.09 -15.25
C GLY A 33 -10.43 7.22 -15.03
N ILE A 34 -10.02 8.28 -14.33
CA ILE A 34 -10.84 9.47 -14.11
C ILE A 34 -10.39 10.54 -15.09
N ILE A 35 -11.34 11.12 -15.82
CA ILE A 35 -11.13 12.27 -16.72
C ILE A 35 -12.02 13.40 -16.24
N ALA A 36 -11.41 14.55 -15.91
CA ALA A 36 -12.11 15.76 -15.47
C ALA A 36 -11.65 16.96 -16.32
N GLY A 37 -12.52 17.95 -16.51
CA GLY A 37 -12.19 19.16 -17.25
C GLY A 37 -13.39 19.82 -17.91
N LYS A 38 -13.17 20.59 -18.98
CA LYS A 38 -14.21 21.42 -19.59
C LYS A 38 -15.31 20.55 -20.23
N ARG A 39 -16.56 20.97 -20.00
CA ARG A 39 -17.78 20.27 -20.45
C ARG A 39 -17.74 19.86 -21.93
N ARG A 40 -17.26 20.74 -22.82
CA ARG A 40 -17.19 20.47 -24.27
C ARG A 40 -16.32 19.26 -24.60
N HIS A 41 -15.20 19.08 -23.90
CA HIS A 41 -14.27 17.98 -24.15
C HIS A 41 -14.79 16.67 -23.55
N ILE A 42 -15.37 16.71 -22.35
CA ILE A 42 -16.04 15.53 -21.76
C ILE A 42 -17.21 15.06 -22.64
N ALA A 43 -18.00 15.98 -23.20
CA ALA A 43 -19.09 15.64 -24.09
C ALA A 43 -18.60 15.00 -25.41
N ALA A 44 -17.49 15.47 -25.95
CA ALA A 44 -16.86 14.86 -27.12
C ALA A 44 -16.38 13.43 -26.82
N LEU A 45 -15.66 13.22 -25.70
CA LEU A 45 -15.18 11.90 -25.28
C LEU A 45 -16.31 10.87 -25.10
N LYS A 46 -17.48 11.30 -24.59
CA LYS A 46 -18.64 10.42 -24.42
C LYS A 46 -19.31 10.00 -25.73
N ARG A 47 -19.07 10.73 -26.83
CA ARG A 47 -19.61 10.40 -28.16
C ARG A 47 -18.72 9.43 -28.94
N GLU A 48 -17.46 9.27 -28.52
CA GLU A 48 -16.54 8.34 -29.16
C GLU A 48 -17.02 6.88 -28.99
N PRO A 49 -17.01 6.07 -30.06
CA PRO A 49 -17.43 4.66 -29.99
C PRO A 49 -16.65 3.85 -28.93
N PHE A 50 -15.37 4.20 -28.71
CA PHE A 50 -14.52 3.58 -27.69
C PHE A 50 -15.02 3.77 -26.26
N PHE A 51 -15.81 4.80 -25.98
CA PHE A 51 -16.36 5.02 -24.64
C PHE A 51 -17.16 3.81 -24.15
N ARG A 52 -17.88 3.13 -25.05
CA ARG A 52 -18.67 1.94 -24.69
C ARG A 52 -17.79 0.73 -24.35
N ALA A 53 -16.64 0.59 -25.01
CA ALA A 53 -15.69 -0.49 -24.77
C ALA A 53 -14.91 -0.28 -23.46
N LEU A 54 -14.64 0.98 -23.09
CA LEU A 54 -13.88 1.35 -21.89
C LEU A 54 -14.76 1.62 -20.66
N ARG A 55 -16.08 1.45 -20.77
CA ARG A 55 -17.01 1.75 -19.68
C ARG A 55 -16.80 0.78 -18.51
N CYS A 56 -16.50 1.33 -17.34
CA CYS A 56 -16.43 0.56 -16.09
C CYS A 56 -17.71 -0.23 -15.84
N ASP A 57 -17.56 -1.41 -15.25
CA ASP A 57 -18.69 -2.21 -14.79
C ASP A 57 -19.33 -1.63 -13.51
N LYS A 58 -20.45 -2.23 -13.11
CA LYS A 58 -21.25 -1.79 -11.97
C LYS A 58 -20.47 -1.86 -10.63
N LEU A 59 -19.61 -2.85 -10.44
CA LEU A 59 -18.85 -3.00 -9.20
C LEU A 59 -17.83 -1.86 -9.06
N ILE A 60 -17.10 -1.55 -10.14
CA ILE A 60 -16.12 -0.45 -10.14
C ILE A 60 -16.82 0.89 -9.90
N LEU A 61 -17.95 1.16 -10.55
CA LEU A 61 -18.71 2.39 -10.31
C LEU A 61 -19.23 2.49 -8.87
N SER A 62 -19.65 1.37 -8.28
CA SER A 62 -20.15 1.34 -6.88
C SER A 62 -19.02 1.56 -5.88
N ALA A 63 -17.86 0.92 -6.07
CA ALA A 63 -16.67 1.14 -5.25
C ALA A 63 -16.13 2.58 -5.40
N LEU A 64 -16.19 3.14 -6.61
CA LEU A 64 -15.78 4.52 -6.85
C LEU A 64 -16.71 5.51 -6.15
N GLN A 65 -18.02 5.27 -6.16
CA GLN A 65 -18.98 6.09 -5.41
C GLN A 65 -18.66 6.09 -3.91
N ALA A 66 -18.47 4.91 -3.30
CA ALA A 66 -18.11 4.80 -1.90
C ALA A 66 -16.79 5.52 -1.56
N THR A 67 -15.82 5.48 -2.48
CA THR A 67 -14.56 6.24 -2.36
C THR A 67 -14.83 7.75 -2.35
N VAL A 68 -15.62 8.24 -3.30
CA VAL A 68 -15.98 9.67 -3.40
C VAL A 68 -16.78 10.14 -2.17
N ASP A 69 -17.70 9.32 -1.67
CA ASP A 69 -18.49 9.65 -0.47
C ASP A 69 -17.59 9.86 0.76
N LEU A 70 -16.53 9.06 0.92
CA LEU A 70 -15.53 9.27 1.97
C LEU A 70 -14.79 10.59 1.80
N TYR A 71 -14.40 10.98 0.58
CA TYR A 71 -13.81 12.30 0.34
C TYR A 71 -14.77 13.44 0.65
N LEU A 72 -16.03 13.34 0.24
CA LEU A 72 -17.05 14.37 0.48
C LEU A 72 -17.41 14.51 1.96
N ALA A 73 -17.30 13.43 2.72
CA ALA A 73 -17.51 13.40 4.16
C ALA A 73 -16.26 13.78 4.99
N ASP A 74 -15.16 14.19 4.35
CA ASP A 74 -13.86 14.46 4.99
C ASP A 74 -13.29 13.25 5.78
N LYS A 75 -13.59 12.05 5.27
CA LYS A 75 -13.21 10.74 5.82
C LYS A 75 -12.28 9.97 4.88
N SER A 76 -11.58 10.66 4.00
CA SER A 76 -10.62 10.04 3.06
C SER A 76 -9.54 9.20 3.77
N ARG A 77 -9.21 9.55 5.03
CA ARG A 77 -8.31 8.79 5.89
C ARG A 77 -8.77 7.37 6.20
N GLU A 78 -10.06 7.06 6.02
CA GLU A 78 -10.58 5.70 6.13
C GLU A 78 -10.23 4.83 4.91
N LEU A 79 -9.78 5.44 3.80
CA LEU A 79 -9.27 4.70 2.65
C LEU A 79 -7.95 4.00 3.02
N PRO A 80 -7.84 2.66 2.81
CA PRO A 80 -6.68 1.88 3.24
C PRO A 80 -5.33 2.46 2.81
N ALA A 81 -5.20 2.87 1.55
CA ALA A 81 -3.95 3.41 1.03
C ALA A 81 -3.55 4.73 1.73
N LEU A 82 -4.52 5.60 2.01
CA LEU A 82 -4.25 6.88 2.69
C LEU A 82 -3.94 6.67 4.16
N ALA A 83 -4.68 5.80 4.85
CA ALA A 83 -4.38 5.40 6.23
C ALA A 83 -2.93 4.88 6.38
N MET A 84 -2.48 4.05 5.43
CA MET A 84 -1.10 3.53 5.40
C MET A 84 -0.05 4.62 5.13
N LEU A 85 -0.39 5.69 4.42
CA LEU A 85 0.53 6.82 4.19
C LEU A 85 0.62 7.72 5.41
N GLU A 86 -0.49 7.92 6.13
CA GLU A 86 -0.58 8.80 7.30
C GLU A 86 -0.04 8.19 8.60
N VAL A 87 0.10 6.86 8.69
CA VAL A 87 0.66 6.22 9.89
C VAL A 87 2.09 6.72 10.17
N THR A 88 2.32 7.12 11.42
CA THR A 88 3.60 7.69 11.85
C THR A 88 4.63 6.59 12.14
N ALA A 89 5.91 6.93 12.04
CA ALA A 89 7.00 6.00 12.36
C ALA A 89 6.94 5.52 13.83
N ASP A 90 6.54 6.40 14.76
CA ASP A 90 6.42 6.05 16.18
C ASP A 90 5.31 5.03 16.43
N GLN A 91 4.14 5.21 15.79
CA GLN A 91 3.05 4.22 15.85
C GLN A 91 3.50 2.87 15.29
N LEU A 92 4.25 2.86 14.18
CA LEU A 92 4.80 1.63 13.62
C LEU A 92 5.83 1.00 14.55
N ARG A 93 6.64 1.80 15.26
CA ARG A 93 7.66 1.31 16.21
C ARG A 93 7.03 0.63 17.42
N VAL A 94 6.01 1.24 18.02
CA VAL A 94 5.24 0.64 19.12
C VAL A 94 4.63 -0.70 18.69
N ARG A 95 4.07 -0.75 17.48
CA ARG A 95 3.52 -2.00 16.92
C ARG A 95 4.60 -3.05 16.65
N ALA A 96 5.79 -2.63 16.19
CA ALA A 96 6.92 -3.53 16.00
C ALA A 96 7.39 -4.16 17.32
N GLU A 97 7.49 -3.38 18.39
CA GLU A 97 7.87 -3.87 19.73
C GLU A 97 6.89 -4.94 20.23
N ALA A 98 5.58 -4.69 20.08
CA ALA A 98 4.54 -5.64 20.47
C ALA A 98 4.60 -6.95 19.65
N LEU A 99 4.91 -6.88 18.36
CA LEU A 99 5.08 -8.07 17.51
C LEU A 99 6.36 -8.84 17.86
N LEU A 100 7.48 -8.15 18.10
CA LEU A 100 8.74 -8.78 18.49
C LEU A 100 8.64 -9.53 19.81
N ALA A 101 7.90 -8.98 20.79
CA ALA A 101 7.65 -9.65 22.05
C ALA A 101 6.95 -11.01 21.84
N GLN A 102 6.06 -11.11 20.84
CA GLN A 102 5.30 -12.32 20.53
C GLN A 102 6.05 -13.36 19.72
N ILE A 103 7.25 -13.06 19.19
CA ILE A 103 8.05 -14.01 18.40
C ILE A 103 9.45 -14.22 18.98
N ARG A 104 9.71 -13.75 20.20
CA ARG A 104 11.03 -13.79 20.84
C ARG A 104 11.55 -15.22 21.08
N ASP A 105 10.65 -16.17 21.25
CA ASP A 105 10.93 -17.58 21.47
C ASP A 105 11.24 -18.37 20.19
N LEU A 106 11.10 -17.75 19.01
CA LEU A 106 11.41 -18.41 17.75
C LEU A 106 12.93 -18.56 17.54
N PRO A 107 13.37 -19.61 16.83
CA PRO A 107 14.78 -19.87 16.51
C PRO A 107 15.34 -18.93 15.42
N LEU A 108 15.13 -17.62 15.60
CA LEU A 108 15.56 -16.58 14.69
C LEU A 108 15.97 -15.34 15.50
N ARG A 109 16.92 -14.58 14.99
CA ARG A 109 17.24 -13.25 15.51
C ARG A 109 16.24 -12.24 14.94
N SER A 110 15.58 -11.50 15.81
CA SER A 110 14.62 -10.46 15.43
C SER A 110 14.97 -9.11 16.03
N SER A 111 14.74 -8.05 15.27
CA SER A 111 15.01 -6.67 15.69
C SER A 111 14.09 -5.69 14.96
N ILE A 112 14.01 -4.45 15.45
CA ILE A 112 13.31 -3.37 14.76
C ILE A 112 14.27 -2.75 13.76
N GLY A 113 13.91 -2.82 12.48
CA GLY A 113 14.66 -2.24 11.38
C GLY A 113 14.01 -0.96 10.85
N GLU A 114 14.82 -0.15 10.17
CA GLU A 114 14.30 0.95 9.36
C GLU A 114 13.63 0.41 8.09
N GLY A 115 12.43 0.90 7.80
CA GLY A 115 11.74 0.67 6.54
C GLY A 115 11.72 1.95 5.69
N LYS A 116 11.60 1.78 4.38
CA LYS A 116 11.38 2.88 3.44
C LYS A 116 10.22 2.51 2.53
N ALA A 117 9.12 3.25 2.65
CA ALA A 117 8.00 3.13 1.74
C ALA A 117 8.15 4.13 0.60
N GLN A 118 7.80 3.71 -0.61
CA GLN A 118 7.83 4.56 -1.79
C GLN A 118 6.42 4.82 -2.28
N VAL A 119 6.13 6.08 -2.59
CA VAL A 119 4.85 6.50 -3.16
C VAL A 119 4.98 6.62 -4.67
N GLY A 120 4.03 6.01 -5.38
CA GLY A 120 3.97 5.95 -6.84
C GLY A 120 4.46 4.61 -7.39
N GLY A 121 3.56 3.85 -8.04
CA GLY A 121 3.93 2.64 -8.77
C GLY A 121 4.55 2.98 -10.12
N GLY A 122 5.67 2.34 -10.49
CA GLY A 122 6.37 2.54 -11.76
C GLY A 122 7.89 2.68 -11.63
N SER A 123 8.53 3.24 -12.65
CA SER A 123 9.99 3.34 -12.82
C SER A 123 10.66 4.50 -12.05
N LEU A 124 9.90 5.41 -11.44
CA LEU A 124 10.44 6.57 -10.71
C LEU A 124 9.67 6.81 -9.40
N PRO A 125 10.25 6.44 -8.24
CA PRO A 125 9.65 6.74 -6.93
C PRO A 125 9.68 8.26 -6.70
N ARG A 126 8.52 8.86 -6.45
CA ARG A 126 8.37 10.33 -6.31
C ARG A 126 8.58 10.82 -4.89
N ALA A 127 8.30 9.97 -3.91
CA ALA A 127 8.53 10.29 -2.50
C ALA A 127 8.93 9.04 -1.72
N VAL A 128 9.89 9.21 -0.80
CA VAL A 128 10.28 8.20 0.18
C VAL A 128 9.72 8.61 1.53
N ILE A 129 8.97 7.70 2.16
CA ILE A 129 8.39 7.86 3.49
C ILE A 129 9.13 6.92 4.43
N SER A 130 9.64 7.46 5.54
CA SER A 130 10.24 6.66 6.60
C SER A 130 9.22 5.68 7.18
N SER A 131 9.65 4.44 7.35
CA SER A 131 8.81 3.35 7.86
C SER A 131 9.56 2.53 8.90
N VAL A 132 8.90 1.51 9.45
CA VAL A 132 9.49 0.57 10.40
C VAL A 132 9.20 -0.84 9.92
N ALA A 133 10.23 -1.68 9.93
CA ALA A 133 10.15 -3.08 9.56
C ALA A 133 10.56 -4.00 10.70
N LEU A 134 10.07 -5.24 10.68
CA LEU A 134 10.67 -6.32 11.44
C LEU A 134 11.87 -6.86 10.65
N ASP A 135 13.04 -6.80 11.24
CA ASP A 135 14.28 -7.39 10.74
C ASP A 135 14.39 -8.81 11.29
N LEU A 136 14.24 -9.82 10.44
CA LEU A 136 14.22 -11.24 10.81
C LEU A 136 15.38 -12.00 10.15
N LEU A 137 16.14 -12.74 10.94
CA LEU A 137 17.27 -13.55 10.51
C LEU A 137 17.13 -14.98 11.06
N PRO A 138 16.70 -15.96 10.26
CA PRO A 138 16.60 -17.36 10.67
C PRO A 138 17.98 -17.93 11.05
N ASP A 139 18.03 -18.81 12.06
CA ASP A 139 19.29 -19.34 12.57
C ASP A 139 19.82 -20.54 11.75
N LYS A 140 18.93 -21.39 11.24
CA LYS A 140 19.30 -22.66 10.56
C LYS A 140 19.11 -22.67 9.04
N VAL A 141 18.27 -21.78 8.51
CA VAL A 141 17.93 -21.76 7.07
C VAL A 141 18.40 -20.46 6.44
N SER A 142 18.54 -20.44 5.12
CA SER A 142 18.83 -19.19 4.41
C SER A 142 17.65 -18.20 4.54
N VAL A 143 17.94 -16.91 4.41
CA VAL A 143 16.92 -15.86 4.43
C VAL A 143 15.97 -16.04 3.23
N GLU A 144 16.51 -16.48 2.10
CA GLU A 144 15.80 -16.74 0.86
C GLU A 144 14.81 -17.90 1.01
N ASP A 145 15.23 -19.00 1.65
CA ASP A 145 14.37 -20.15 1.94
C ASP A 145 13.28 -19.80 2.94
N PHE A 146 13.62 -19.03 3.98
CA PHE A 146 12.62 -18.54 4.93
C PHE A 146 11.57 -17.65 4.24
N ALA A 147 12.01 -16.71 3.39
CA ALA A 147 11.12 -15.89 2.60
C ALA A 147 10.25 -16.73 1.65
N ALA A 148 10.82 -17.77 1.03
CA ALA A 148 10.08 -18.68 0.16
C ALA A 148 9.04 -19.51 0.92
N THR A 149 9.36 -19.97 2.13
CA THR A 149 8.43 -20.67 3.03
C THR A 149 7.28 -19.77 3.45
N LEU A 150 7.56 -18.52 3.84
CA LEU A 150 6.53 -17.52 4.16
C LEU A 150 5.60 -17.24 2.97
N ARG A 151 6.13 -17.13 1.75
CA ARG A 151 5.33 -16.95 0.53
C ARG A 151 4.43 -18.13 0.19
N ARG A 152 4.81 -19.35 0.60
CA ARG A 152 4.02 -20.57 0.40
C ARG A 152 3.07 -20.87 1.57
N GLY A 153 3.17 -20.13 2.66
CA GLY A 153 2.30 -20.26 3.83
C GLY A 153 0.84 -19.85 3.55
N SER A 154 -0.02 -20.11 4.52
CA SER A 154 -1.43 -19.68 4.49
C SER A 154 -1.77 -18.91 5.78
N PRO A 155 -1.99 -17.57 5.71
CA PRO A 155 -1.86 -16.73 4.52
C PRO A 155 -0.39 -16.57 4.09
N PRO A 156 -0.14 -16.29 2.79
CA PRO A 156 1.21 -16.00 2.33
C PRO A 156 1.68 -14.67 2.90
N ILE A 157 2.92 -14.64 3.41
CA ILE A 157 3.60 -13.41 3.85
C ILE A 157 4.65 -13.02 2.83
N VAL A 158 4.55 -11.79 2.35
CA VAL A 158 5.49 -11.20 1.40
C VAL A 158 6.21 -10.04 2.08
N GLY A 159 7.51 -10.23 2.28
CA GLY A 159 8.47 -9.18 2.64
C GLY A 159 9.57 -9.09 1.59
N TYR A 160 10.68 -8.44 1.93
CA TYR A 160 11.84 -8.30 1.05
C TYR A 160 13.14 -8.63 1.79
N VAL A 161 14.19 -8.98 1.05
CA VAL A 161 15.51 -9.26 1.63
C VAL A 161 16.41 -8.04 1.42
N ALA A 162 16.97 -7.50 2.50
CA ALA A 162 17.94 -6.41 2.42
C ALA A 162 18.86 -6.40 3.64
N GLY A 163 20.17 -6.21 3.41
CA GLY A 163 21.18 -6.25 4.46
C GLY A 163 21.32 -7.62 5.11
N GLY A 164 21.13 -8.70 4.34
CA GLY A 164 21.23 -10.08 4.84
C GLY A 164 20.12 -10.50 5.80
N LYS A 165 18.98 -9.80 5.80
CA LYS A 165 17.83 -10.10 6.67
C LYS A 165 16.54 -10.06 5.86
N PHE A 166 15.55 -10.86 6.28
CA PHE A 166 14.19 -10.74 5.79
C PHE A 166 13.52 -9.57 6.51
N LYS A 167 12.96 -8.65 5.75
CA LYS A 167 12.29 -7.45 6.22
C LYS A 167 10.80 -7.51 5.95
N LEU A 168 10.03 -7.28 7.01
CA LEU A 168 8.58 -7.17 6.93
C LEU A 168 8.16 -5.76 7.36
N ASP A 169 7.89 -4.89 6.38
CA ASP A 169 7.51 -3.49 6.62
C ASP A 169 6.07 -3.39 7.15
N LEU A 170 5.91 -2.81 8.33
CA LEU A 170 4.62 -2.77 9.02
C LEU A 170 3.63 -1.79 8.41
N ARG A 171 4.09 -0.84 7.58
CA ARG A 171 3.23 0.17 6.97
C ARG A 171 2.17 -0.43 6.05
N THR A 172 2.49 -1.54 5.38
CA THR A 172 1.57 -2.20 4.43
C THR A 172 0.86 -3.41 5.04
N ILE A 173 0.95 -3.60 6.35
CA ILE A 173 0.24 -4.66 7.08
C ILE A 173 -0.84 -4.00 7.91
N PHE A 174 -2.10 -4.42 7.75
CA PHE A 174 -3.16 -3.88 8.59
C PHE A 174 -2.99 -4.35 10.05
N PRO A 175 -3.23 -3.50 11.07
CA PRO A 175 -3.15 -3.91 12.48
C PRO A 175 -3.96 -5.16 12.80
N ARG A 176 -5.14 -5.32 12.18
CA ARG A 176 -5.99 -6.51 12.33
C ARG A 176 -5.35 -7.83 11.84
N GLN A 177 -4.24 -7.76 11.11
CA GLN A 177 -3.51 -8.93 10.60
C GLN A 177 -2.34 -9.35 11.51
N ASP A 178 -2.07 -8.63 12.60
CA ASP A 178 -0.91 -8.89 13.47
C ASP A 178 -0.86 -10.33 14.00
N ALA A 179 -2.00 -10.85 14.46
CA ALA A 179 -2.09 -12.24 14.92
C ALA A 179 -1.80 -13.25 13.80
N GLN A 180 -2.23 -12.96 12.56
CA GLN A 180 -1.94 -13.80 11.40
C GLN A 180 -0.45 -13.76 11.04
N VAL A 181 0.18 -12.60 11.15
CA VAL A 181 1.62 -12.43 10.94
C VAL A 181 2.42 -13.26 11.94
N VAL A 182 2.11 -13.13 13.24
CA VAL A 182 2.75 -13.92 14.29
C VAL A 182 2.59 -15.41 14.04
N SER A 183 1.36 -15.87 13.75
CA SER A 183 1.09 -17.29 13.48
C SER A 183 1.90 -17.83 12.30
N ALA A 184 1.97 -17.09 11.19
CA ALA A 184 2.71 -17.53 10.01
C ALA A 184 4.22 -17.50 10.22
N LEU A 185 4.76 -16.52 10.97
CA LEU A 185 6.17 -16.51 11.37
C LEU A 185 6.52 -17.72 12.23
N ARG A 186 5.65 -18.08 13.18
CA ARG A 186 5.83 -19.27 14.03
C ARG A 186 5.86 -20.55 13.20
N SER A 187 4.89 -20.73 12.29
CA SER A 187 4.85 -21.91 11.41
C SER A 187 6.08 -21.98 10.49
N ALA A 188 6.50 -20.86 9.93
CA ALA A 188 7.68 -20.82 9.05
C ALA A 188 8.99 -21.07 9.81
N ALA A 189 9.02 -20.85 11.13
CA ALA A 189 10.17 -21.08 12.00
C ALA A 189 10.30 -22.53 12.52
N GLN A 190 9.40 -23.44 12.12
CA GLN A 190 9.44 -24.86 12.46
C GLN A 190 10.33 -25.65 11.49
N TRP A 191 11.56 -25.22 11.29
CA TRP A 191 12.56 -26.01 10.58
C TRP A 191 13.11 -27.11 11.51
N ASN A 192 13.01 -28.37 11.07
CA ASN A 192 13.69 -29.49 11.71
C ASN A 192 15.21 -29.32 11.56
#